data_AF-A0A0K9GRH7-F1
#
_entry.id   AF-A0A0K9GRH7-F1
#
_cell.length_a   1.000
_cell.length_b   1.000
_cell.length_c   1.000
_cell.angle_alpha   90.00
_cell.angle_beta   90.00
_cell.angle_gamma   90.00
#
_symmetry.space_group_name_H-M   'P 1'
#
loop_
_entity.id
_entity.type
_entity.pdbx_description
1 polymer ?
#
loop_
_entity_poly.entity_id
_entity_poly.type
_entity_poly.pdbx_seq_one_letter_code
_entity_poly.pdbx_strand_id
1 'polypeptide(L)' 'METKLQMILKENGIKQGFIAKKAGISQGTFSLIVRGKSVPTLPVALKIGRTLNKSVEELWGYLVDAKEF' A
#
# COMPACT_ATOMS: atom_id res chain seq x y z
N MET A 1 12.20 -7.38 -4.28
CA MET A 1 11.02 -8.01 -3.64
C MET A 1 9.81 -7.18 -4.01
N GLU A 2 8.78 -7.83 -4.56
CA GLU A 2 7.51 -7.17 -4.89
C GLU A 2 6.62 -7.10 -3.65
N THR A 3 5.92 -5.97 -3.44
CA THR A 3 5.00 -5.83 -2.29
C THR A 3 3.63 -6.39 -2.61
N LYS A 4 2.87 -6.81 -1.59
CA LYS A 4 1.47 -7.22 -1.75
C LYS A 4 0.62 -6.12 -2.41
N LEU A 5 0.86 -4.87 -2.03
CA LEU A 5 0.22 -3.71 -2.65
C LEU A 5 0.53 -3.61 -4.15
N GLN A 6 1.77 -3.86 -4.57
CA GLN A 6 2.16 -3.83 -5.98
C GLN A 6 1.47 -4.94 -6.79
N MET A 7 1.34 -6.14 -6.22
CA MET A 7 0.62 -7.26 -6.86
C MET A 7 -0.85 -6.90 -7.10
N ILE A 8 -1.55 -6.41 -6.07
CA ILE A 8 -2.96 -6.02 -6.15
C ILE A 8 -3.20 -4.97 -7.24
N LEU A 9 -2.32 -3.96 -7.34
CA LEU A 9 -2.47 -2.93 -8.37
C LEU A 9 -2.27 -3.47 -9.78
N LYS A 10 -1.34 -4.42 -9.98
CA LYS A 10 -1.12 -5.08 -11.26
C LYS A 10 -2.30 -5.95 -11.65
N GLU A 11 -2.77 -6.81 -10.74
CA GLU A 11 -3.89 -7.74 -10.97
C GLU A 11 -5.19 -7.02 -11.34
N ASN A 12 -5.44 -5.86 -10.72
CA ASN A 12 -6.65 -5.08 -10.96
C ASN A 12 -6.49 -4.00 -12.06
N GLY A 13 -5.33 -3.91 -12.72
CA GLY A 13 -5.06 -2.88 -13.74
C GLY A 13 -5.17 -1.44 -13.22
N ILE A 14 -4.97 -1.22 -11.92
CA ILE A 14 -5.24 0.05 -11.26
C ILE A 14 -4.05 1.00 -11.44
N LYS A 15 -4.32 2.19 -11.97
CA LYS A 15 -3.30 3.25 -12.07
C LYS A 15 -2.95 3.81 -10.70
N GLN A 16 -1.65 3.82 -10.36
CA GLN A 16 -1.15 4.34 -9.08
C GLN A 16 -1.62 5.78 -8.78
N GLY A 17 -1.61 6.67 -9.79
CA GLY A 17 -2.05 8.05 -9.63
C GLY A 17 -3.52 8.20 -9.24
N PHE A 18 -4.38 7.27 -9.67
CA PHE A 18 -5.80 7.27 -9.29
C PHE A 18 -5.96 6.98 -7.78
N ILE A 19 -5.23 5.98 -7.28
CA ILE A 19 -5.27 5.61 -5.86
C ILE A 19 -4.63 6.69 -4.99
N ALA A 20 -3.48 7.23 -5.41
CA ALA A 20 -2.83 8.32 -4.70
C ALA A 20 -3.77 9.52 -4.51
N LYS A 21 -4.45 9.94 -5.60
CA LYS A 21 -5.45 11.01 -5.55
C LYS A 21 -6.62 10.68 -4.62
N LYS A 22 -7.21 9.49 -4.75
CA LYS A 22 -8.37 9.06 -3.96
C LYS A 22 -8.04 8.90 -2.46
N ALA A 23 -6.81 8.48 -2.15
CA ALA A 23 -6.31 8.35 -0.79
C ALA A 23 -5.80 9.69 -0.22
N GLY A 24 -5.72 10.77 -1.01
CA GLY A 24 -5.22 12.08 -0.59
C GLY A 24 -3.72 12.06 -0.25
N ILE A 25 -2.91 11.37 -1.05
CA ILE A 25 -1.46 11.21 -0.88
C ILE A 25 -0.76 11.62 -2.18
N SER A 26 0.46 12.14 -2.08
CA SER A 26 1.26 12.43 -3.28
C SER A 26 1.55 11.16 -4.07
N GLN A 27 1.60 11.27 -5.40
CA GLN A 27 1.93 10.13 -6.27
C GLN A 27 3.36 9.60 -6.01
N GLY A 28 4.30 10.48 -5.67
CA GLY A 28 5.67 10.10 -5.33
C GLY A 28 5.73 9.25 -4.05
N THR A 29 5.06 9.70 -3.00
CA THR A 29 4.94 8.94 -1.74
C THR A 29 4.27 7.58 -1.98
N PHE A 30 3.16 7.56 -2.72
CA PHE A 30 2.47 6.31 -3.03
C PHE A 30 3.37 5.35 -3.84
N SER A 31 4.12 5.85 -4.82
CA SER A 31 5.08 5.05 -5.59
C SER A 31 6.20 4.45 -4.74
N LEU A 32 6.70 5.17 -3.73
CA LEU A 32 7.69 4.63 -2.79
C LEU A 32 7.09 3.50 -1.94
N ILE A 33 5.85 3.66 -1.48
CA ILE A 33 5.12 2.65 -0.71
C ILE A 33 4.88 1.40 -1.55
N VAL A 34 4.38 1.54 -2.78
CA VAL A 34 4.14 0.41 -3.69
C VAL A 34 5.42 -0.39 -3.95
N ARG A 35 6.57 0.27 -4.10
CA ARG A 35 7.87 -0.39 -4.33
C ARG A 35 8.52 -0.91 -3.05
N GLY A 36 7.87 -0.79 -1.89
CA GLY A 36 8.42 -1.20 -0.60
C GLY A 36 9.63 -0.38 -0.15
N LYS A 37 9.85 0.81 -0.73
CA LYS A 37 10.93 1.73 -0.36
C LYS A 37 10.58 2.57 0.87
N SER A 38 9.31 2.62 1.25
CA SER A 38 8.81 3.30 2.43
C SER A 38 7.66 2.50 3.03
N VAL A 39 7.71 2.24 4.33
CA VAL A 39 6.56 1.72 5.09
C VAL A 39 5.65 2.91 5.41
N PRO A 40 4.35 2.84 5.08
CA PRO A 40 3.44 3.94 5.36
C PRO A 40 3.24 4.12 6.87
N THR A 41 2.95 5.33 7.30
CA THR A 41 2.42 5.57 8.65
C THR A 41 1.01 4.98 8.76
N LEU A 42 0.55 4.67 9.98
CA LEU A 42 -0.79 4.11 10.20
C LEU A 42 -1.92 4.92 9.53
N PRO A 43 -1.98 6.27 9.62
CA PRO A 43 -3.00 7.04 8.92
C PRO A 43 -2.95 6.89 7.39
N VAL A 44 -1.75 6.81 6.81
CA VAL A 44 -1.57 6.61 5.37
C VAL A 44 -1.99 5.20 4.95
N ALA A 45 -1.63 4.19 5.73
CA ALA A 45 -2.03 2.80 5.52
C ALA A 45 -3.56 2.66 5.54
N LEU A 46 -4.23 3.26 6.54
CA LEU A 46 -5.70 3.26 6.64
C LEU A 46 -6.38 3.94 5.44
N LYS A 47 -5.85 5.07 4.97
CA LYS A 47 -6.38 5.76 3.77
C LYS A 47 -6.28 4.89 2.52
N ILE A 48 -5.12 4.24 2.32
CA ILE A 48 -4.90 3.33 1.19
C ILE A 48 -5.82 2.11 1.28
N GLY A 49 -5.89 1.47 2.47
CA GLY A 49 -6.76 0.32 2.71
C GLY A 49 -8.22 0.62 2.40
N ARG A 50 -8.77 1.72 2.93
CA ARG A 50 -10.15 2.18 2.61
C ARG A 50 -10.36 2.43 1.13
N THR A 51 -9.36 2.98 0.44
CA THR A 51 -9.43 3.26 -1.00
C THR A 51 -9.52 1.99 -1.84
N LEU A 52 -8.83 0.94 -1.40
CA LEU A 52 -8.75 -0.36 -2.07
C LEU A 52 -9.76 -1.39 -1.53
N ASN A 53 -10.58 -1.01 -0.54
CA ASN A 53 -11.45 -1.91 0.21
C ASN A 53 -10.69 -3.12 0.80
N LYS A 54 -9.58 -2.82 1.48
CA LYS A 54 -8.67 -3.78 2.10
C LYS A 54 -8.30 -3.34 3.52
N SER A 55 -8.08 -4.30 4.39
CA SER A 55 -7.49 -4.06 5.72
C SER A 55 -5.99 -3.70 5.62
N VAL A 56 -5.44 -3.11 6.67
CA VAL A 56 -3.99 -2.82 6.75
C VAL A 56 -3.22 -4.14 6.86
N GLU A 57 -3.78 -5.10 7.57
CA GLU A 57 -3.25 -6.45 7.78
C GLU A 57 -3.13 -7.24 6.46
N GLU A 58 -4.14 -7.18 5.58
CA GLU A 58 -4.06 -7.80 4.24
C GLU A 58 -2.91 -7.23 3.40
N LEU A 59 -2.59 -5.95 3.57
CA LEU A 59 -1.62 -5.23 2.77
C LEU A 59 -0.20 -5.28 3.33
N TRP A 60 -0.05 -5.34 4.67
CA TRP A 60 1.24 -5.22 5.36
C TRP A 60 1.45 -6.18 6.54
N GLY A 61 0.52 -7.09 6.83
CA GLY A 61 0.64 -8.06 7.95
C GLY A 61 1.92 -8.90 7.91
N TYR A 62 2.40 -9.21 6.70
CA TYR A 62 3.66 -9.92 6.50
C TYR A 62 4.89 -9.21 7.09
N LEU A 63 4.82 -7.89 7.35
CA LEU A 63 5.91 -7.14 7.99
C LEU A 63 6.05 -7.46 9.48
N VAL A 64 4.97 -7.94 10.11
CA VAL A 64 4.96 -8.35 11.51
C VAL A 64 5.27 -9.84 11.62
N ASP A 65 4.77 -10.66 10.69
CA ASP A 65 5.04 -12.10 10.65
C ASP A 65 6.51 -12.43 10.35
N ALA A 66 7.21 -11.53 9.65
CA ALA A 66 8.63 -11.67 9.34
C ALA A 66 9.56 -11.23 10.49
N LYS A 67 9.01 -10.70 11.58
CA LYS A 67 9.77 -10.42 12.81
C LYS A 67 9.43 -11.48 13.83
N GLU A 68 10.35 -12.43 14.02
CA GLU A 68 10.37 -13.19 15.27
C GLU A 68 10.54 -12.18 16.41
N PHE A 69 9.55 -12.12 17.29
CA PHE A 69 9.61 -11.37 18.54
C PHE A 69 10.40 -12.15 19.59
#